data_AF-A0ABD3ET38-F1
#
_entry.id   AF-A0ABD3ET38-F1
#
_cell.length_a   1.000
_cell.length_b   1.000
_cell.length_c   1.000
_cell.angle_alpha   90.00
_cell.angle_beta   90.00
_cell.angle_gamma   90.00
#
_symmetry.space_group_name_H-M   'P 1'
#
loop_
_entity.id
_entity.type
_entity.pdbx_description
1 polymer ?
#
loop_
_entity_poly.entity_id
_entity_poly.type
_entity_poly.pdbx_seq_one_letter_code
_entity_poly.pdbx_strand_id
1 'polypeptide(L)'
;MLEQESGQVLVDRERSRRTLEQLLYYATHEPKLFSKLKLVWGDKDLFRLAWLQRNEKFYYNDRRVPGTLGVVNRFRQRYCGVTMVQYDLNGEEILFWHRNTIKLSGRGDDKHVWHVLQELPIGDSELFPRIQSFNGEKIFNETSCFGVKRFEMNPHVRMRAVNKLGDDLAALESVLIEYARQAYELLQGETSDLP
;
A
#
# COMPACT_ATOMS: atom_id res chain seq x y z
N MET A 1 8.12 1.94 -16.33
CA MET A 1 8.37 1.98 -14.88
C MET A 1 7.10 1.49 -14.21
N LEU A 2 7.13 0.35 -13.52
CA LEU A 2 5.97 -0.08 -12.70
C LEU A 2 5.78 0.96 -11.58
N GLU A 3 4.55 1.38 -11.35
CA GLU A 3 4.20 2.49 -10.47
C GLU A 3 4.63 2.24 -9.02
N GLN A 4 5.26 3.26 -8.42
CA GLN A 4 5.57 3.37 -7.00
C GLN A 4 4.49 4.14 -6.26
N GLU A 5 3.59 3.40 -5.63
CA GLU A 5 2.82 3.93 -4.52
C GLU A 5 3.74 4.11 -3.29
N SER A 6 3.51 5.15 -2.48
CA SER A 6 4.36 5.53 -1.32
C SER A 6 4.50 4.45 -0.26
N GLY A 7 3.65 3.42 -0.32
CA GLY A 7 3.70 2.27 0.58
C GLY A 7 4.62 1.14 0.13
N GLN A 8 5.31 1.24 -1.02
CA GLN A 8 6.15 0.15 -1.51
C GLN A 8 7.48 0.11 -0.74
N VAL A 9 7.55 -0.72 0.29
CA VAL A 9 8.71 -0.88 1.18
C VAL A 9 9.90 -1.62 0.54
N LEU A 10 9.77 -2.16 -0.67
CA LEU A 10 10.69 -3.18 -1.18
C LEU A 10 11.58 -2.70 -2.31
N VAL A 11 12.23 -1.54 -2.15
CA VAL A 11 13.42 -1.23 -2.97
C VAL A 11 14.57 -2.12 -2.47
N ASP A 12 15.25 -2.83 -3.38
CA ASP A 12 16.49 -3.52 -3.08
C ASP A 12 17.55 -2.47 -2.69
N ARG A 13 17.75 -2.31 -1.38
CA ARG A 13 18.61 -1.28 -0.79
C ARG A 13 20.08 -1.50 -1.12
N GLU A 14 20.50 -2.74 -1.30
CA GLU A 14 21.88 -3.07 -1.65
C GLU A 14 22.17 -2.59 -3.07
N ARG A 15 21.32 -2.97 -4.03
CA ARG A 15 21.47 -2.56 -5.43
C ARG A 15 21.23 -1.07 -5.65
N SER A 16 20.38 -0.47 -4.83
CA SER A 16 19.95 0.93 -4.99
C SER A 16 20.64 1.90 -4.02
N ARG A 17 21.70 1.48 -3.32
CA ARG A 17 22.36 2.27 -2.27
C ARG A 17 22.71 3.70 -2.69
N ARG A 18 23.36 3.86 -3.85
CA ARG A 18 23.78 5.18 -4.36
C ARG A 18 22.59 6.11 -4.61
N THR A 19 21.51 5.55 -5.15
CA THR A 19 20.30 6.33 -5.43
C THR A 19 19.51 6.65 -4.16
N LEU A 20 19.53 5.76 -3.16
CA LEU A 20 18.99 6.03 -1.83
C LEU A 20 19.80 7.10 -1.08
N GLU A 21 21.13 7.12 -1.21
CA GLU A 21 21.98 8.19 -0.66
C GLU A 21 21.66 9.54 -1.33
N GLN A 22 21.44 9.56 -2.64
CA GLN A 22 20.99 10.75 -3.39
C GLN A 22 19.60 11.22 -2.93
N LEU A 23 18.66 10.29 -2.73
CA LEU A 23 17.33 10.57 -2.21
C LEU A 23 17.40 11.18 -0.80
N LEU A 24 18.22 10.60 0.08
CA LEU A 24 18.42 11.11 1.43
C LEU A 24 18.95 12.54 1.38
N TYR A 25 19.94 12.82 0.52
CA TYR A 25 20.43 14.17 0.29
C TYR A 25 19.30 15.12 -0.14
N TYR A 26 18.44 14.73 -1.08
CA TYR A 26 17.30 15.57 -1.48
C TYR A 26 16.29 15.83 -0.36
N ALA A 27 16.09 14.85 0.51
CA ALA A 27 15.13 14.95 1.61
C ALA A 27 15.66 15.78 2.80
N THR A 28 16.97 15.76 3.06
CA THR A 28 17.56 16.32 4.29
C THR A 28 18.50 17.50 4.08
N HIS A 29 18.92 17.78 2.84
CA HIS A 29 19.83 18.89 2.59
C HIS A 29 19.18 20.25 2.90
N GLU A 30 19.94 21.12 3.58
CA GLU A 30 19.58 22.51 3.80
C GLU A 30 20.51 23.43 2.98
N PRO A 31 19.95 24.44 2.28
CA PRO A 31 18.53 24.78 2.21
C PRO A 31 17.70 23.74 1.44
N LYS A 32 16.45 23.49 1.87
CA LYS A 32 15.48 22.65 1.13
C LYS A 32 15.05 23.24 -0.21
N LEU A 33 15.94 23.18 -1.21
CA LEU A 33 15.77 23.83 -2.51
C LEU A 33 14.55 23.31 -3.26
N PHE A 34 14.30 22.00 -3.29
CA PHE A 34 13.15 21.43 -4.01
C PHE A 34 11.81 21.92 -3.48
N SER A 35 11.66 22.02 -2.16
CA SER A 35 10.46 22.57 -1.54
C SER A 35 10.36 24.08 -1.76
N LYS A 36 11.46 24.82 -1.58
CA LYS A 36 11.50 26.29 -1.77
C LYS A 36 11.14 26.68 -3.21
N LEU A 37 11.61 25.93 -4.20
CA LEU A 37 11.34 26.14 -5.62
C LEU A 37 10.05 25.44 -6.09
N LYS A 38 9.32 24.76 -5.21
CA LYS A 38 8.09 24.01 -5.51
C LYS A 38 8.24 23.01 -6.67
N LEU A 39 9.37 22.31 -6.71
CA LEU A 39 9.70 21.32 -7.75
C LEU A 39 9.15 19.92 -7.44
N VAL A 40 8.76 19.67 -6.18
CA VAL A 40 8.27 18.37 -5.70
C VAL A 40 7.09 18.59 -4.75
N TRP A 41 6.10 17.70 -4.80
CA TRP A 41 4.90 17.75 -3.96
C TRP A 41 4.97 16.82 -2.75
N GLY A 42 6.03 16.04 -2.62
CA GLY A 42 6.23 15.11 -1.52
C GLY A 42 7.36 14.12 -1.78
N ASP A 43 7.45 13.12 -0.91
CA ASP A 43 8.41 12.02 -0.98
C ASP A 43 8.36 11.25 -2.30
N LYS A 44 7.16 10.95 -2.83
CA LYS A 44 7.00 10.24 -4.11
C LYS A 44 7.78 10.90 -5.27
N ASP A 45 7.78 12.23 -5.32
CA ASP A 45 8.49 12.98 -6.35
C ASP A 45 9.99 12.97 -6.10
N LEU A 46 10.43 13.00 -4.84
CA LEU A 46 11.85 12.87 -4.47
C LEU A 46 12.43 11.51 -4.89
N PHE A 47 11.68 10.40 -4.68
CA PHE A 47 12.08 9.08 -5.18
C PHE A 47 12.23 9.07 -6.70
N ARG A 48 11.23 9.56 -7.43
CA ARG A 48 11.30 9.65 -8.90
C ARG A 48 12.49 10.49 -9.36
N LEU A 49 12.70 11.64 -8.74
CA LEU A 49 13.78 12.54 -9.08
C LEU A 49 15.16 11.90 -8.86
N ALA A 50 15.35 11.20 -7.74
CA ALA A 50 16.60 10.52 -7.44
C ALA A 50 16.93 9.46 -8.50
N TRP A 51 15.97 8.62 -8.88
CA TRP A 51 16.18 7.60 -9.92
C TRP A 51 16.40 8.20 -11.31
N LEU A 52 15.67 9.26 -11.66
CA LEU A 52 15.86 9.98 -12.92
C LEU A 52 17.25 10.62 -13.00
N GLN A 53 17.69 11.32 -11.95
CA GLN A 53 19.02 11.94 -11.91
C GLN A 53 20.13 10.91 -12.04
N ARG A 54 19.97 9.76 -11.38
CA ARG A 54 20.95 8.67 -11.38
C ARG A 54 20.92 7.84 -12.66
N ASN A 55 19.86 7.97 -13.46
CA ASN A 55 19.57 7.13 -14.62
C ASN A 55 19.67 5.63 -14.28
N GLU A 56 19.18 5.25 -13.10
CA GLU A 56 19.20 3.88 -12.60
C GLU A 56 17.81 3.24 -12.73
N LYS A 57 17.76 1.91 -12.80
CA LYS A 57 16.50 1.17 -12.77
C LYS A 57 16.02 1.02 -11.32
N PHE A 58 14.71 0.96 -11.13
CA PHE A 58 14.16 0.49 -9.86
C PHE A 58 14.39 -1.02 -9.74
N TYR A 59 15.13 -1.41 -8.70
CA TYR A 59 15.24 -2.80 -8.29
C TYR A 59 14.29 -3.00 -7.13
N TYR A 60 13.24 -3.78 -7.36
CA TYR A 60 12.34 -4.21 -6.31
C TYR A 60 12.79 -5.57 -5.80
N ASN A 61 12.33 -5.96 -4.61
CA ASN A 61 12.29 -7.39 -4.32
C ASN A 61 11.27 -8.05 -5.27
N ASP A 62 11.79 -8.77 -6.25
CA ASP A 62 11.07 -9.32 -7.39
C ASP A 62 10.63 -10.78 -7.20
N ARG A 63 10.91 -11.38 -6.02
CA ARG A 63 10.51 -12.76 -5.74
C ARG A 63 9.00 -12.94 -5.80
N ARG A 64 8.25 -11.91 -5.43
CA ARG A 64 6.79 -11.92 -5.47
C ARG A 64 6.21 -10.54 -5.65
N VAL A 65 5.26 -10.43 -6.58
CA VAL A 65 4.48 -9.20 -6.77
C VAL A 65 3.61 -8.90 -5.55
N PRO A 66 3.40 -7.62 -5.18
CA PRO A 66 2.53 -7.26 -4.06
C PRO A 66 1.12 -7.83 -4.22
N GLY A 67 0.58 -8.34 -3.13
CA GLY A 67 -0.85 -8.67 -3.02
C GLY A 67 -1.67 -7.41 -2.73
N THR A 68 -2.99 -7.58 -2.68
CA THR A 68 -3.88 -6.52 -2.19
C THR A 68 -4.92 -7.10 -1.25
N LEU A 69 -5.32 -6.34 -0.25
CA LEU A 69 -6.44 -6.62 0.63
C LEU A 69 -7.59 -5.67 0.34
N GLY A 70 -8.81 -6.19 0.43
CA GLY A 70 -9.99 -5.38 0.23
C GLY A 70 -11.29 -6.16 0.30
N VAL A 71 -12.28 -5.58 -0.38
CA VAL A 71 -13.67 -6.04 -0.35
C VAL A 71 -14.08 -6.66 -1.69
N VAL A 72 -15.02 -7.62 -1.62
CA VAL A 72 -15.58 -8.29 -2.80
C VAL A 72 -17.08 -8.02 -2.88
N ASN A 73 -17.53 -7.56 -4.04
CA ASN A 73 -18.94 -7.57 -4.41
C ASN A 73 -19.24 -8.88 -5.13
N ARG A 74 -19.88 -9.82 -4.41
CA ARG A 74 -20.17 -11.17 -4.94
C ARG A 74 -21.18 -11.15 -6.09
N PHE A 75 -22.22 -10.32 -6.01
CA PHE A 75 -23.25 -10.21 -7.05
C PHE A 75 -22.70 -9.77 -8.41
N ARG A 76 -21.74 -8.83 -8.40
CA ARG A 76 -21.10 -8.33 -9.63
C ARG A 76 -19.80 -9.06 -9.95
N GLN A 77 -19.35 -9.98 -9.09
CA GLN A 77 -18.02 -10.62 -9.14
C GLN A 77 -16.92 -9.59 -9.38
N ARG A 78 -16.87 -8.58 -8.49
CA ARG A 78 -15.87 -7.52 -8.53
C ARG A 78 -15.10 -7.49 -7.23
N TYR A 79 -13.82 -7.21 -7.33
CA TYR A 79 -12.93 -6.98 -6.20
C TYR A 79 -12.50 -5.52 -6.17
N CYS A 80 -12.31 -4.95 -4.98
CA CYS A 80 -11.71 -3.64 -4.75
C CYS A 80 -10.67 -3.77 -3.65
N GLY A 81 -9.40 -3.79 -4.02
CA GLY A 81 -8.28 -3.69 -3.10
C GLY A 81 -8.09 -2.25 -2.65
N VAL A 82 -7.93 -2.05 -1.35
CA VAL A 82 -7.72 -0.72 -0.72
C VAL A 82 -6.45 -0.69 0.12
N THR A 83 -5.77 -1.82 0.21
CA THR A 83 -4.54 -2.03 0.99
C THR A 83 -3.60 -2.88 0.18
N MET A 84 -2.33 -2.48 0.12
CA MET A 84 -1.27 -3.26 -0.51
C MET A 84 -0.67 -4.22 0.51
N VAL A 85 -0.36 -5.44 0.07
CA VAL A 85 0.31 -6.47 0.87
C VAL A 85 1.67 -6.77 0.26
N GLN A 86 2.70 -6.72 1.09
CA GLN A 86 4.06 -7.01 0.71
C GLN A 86 4.60 -8.18 1.53
N TYR A 87 5.52 -8.92 0.91
CA TYR A 87 6.07 -10.14 1.45
C TYR A 87 7.50 -9.93 1.92
N ASP A 88 8.04 -10.91 2.63
CA ASP A 88 9.44 -10.99 2.99
C ASP A 88 10.38 -11.05 1.76
N LEU A 89 11.68 -11.16 2.00
CA LEU A 89 12.67 -11.16 0.93
C LEU A 89 12.64 -12.41 0.04
N ASN A 90 12.00 -13.49 0.51
CA ASN A 90 11.84 -14.76 -0.22
C ASN A 90 10.51 -14.82 -0.97
N GLY A 91 9.57 -13.90 -0.68
CA GLY A 91 8.22 -13.89 -1.21
C GLY A 91 7.27 -14.89 -0.51
N GLU A 92 7.68 -15.44 0.63
CA GLU A 92 6.97 -16.55 1.28
C GLU A 92 5.97 -16.04 2.31
N GLU A 93 6.44 -15.24 3.26
CA GLU A 93 5.60 -14.72 4.35
C GLU A 93 5.14 -13.29 4.09
N ILE A 94 3.96 -12.96 4.61
CA ILE A 94 3.41 -11.60 4.60
C ILE A 94 4.17 -10.76 5.63
N LEU A 95 4.78 -9.66 5.19
CA LEU A 95 5.57 -8.79 6.06
C LEU A 95 4.88 -7.45 6.36
N PHE A 96 4.16 -6.88 5.39
CA PHE A 96 3.63 -5.52 5.53
C PHE A 96 2.29 -5.30 4.84
N TRP A 97 1.34 -4.67 5.54
CA TRP A 97 0.05 -4.21 5.01
C TRP A 97 0.00 -2.68 5.02
N HIS A 98 -0.11 -2.07 3.85
CA HIS A 98 -0.22 -0.62 3.71
C HIS A 98 -1.64 -0.23 3.36
N ARG A 99 -2.35 0.51 4.24
CA ARG A 99 -3.67 1.09 3.88
C ARG A 99 -3.47 2.20 2.85
N ASN A 100 -3.81 1.96 1.58
CA ASN A 100 -3.65 2.93 0.49
C ASN A 100 -4.76 3.97 0.53
N THR A 101 -6.01 3.53 0.31
CA THR A 101 -7.16 4.42 0.05
C THR A 101 -7.88 4.84 1.33
N ILE A 102 -8.18 3.88 2.21
CA ILE A 102 -9.05 4.09 3.38
C ILE A 102 -8.17 4.19 4.64
N LYS A 103 -8.05 5.39 5.18
CA LYS A 103 -7.29 5.69 6.40
C LYS A 103 -8.19 5.52 7.63
N LEU A 104 -7.58 5.22 8.77
CA LEU A 104 -8.28 5.17 10.06
C LEU A 104 -8.36 6.57 10.66
N SER A 105 -9.56 6.95 11.12
CA SER A 105 -9.83 8.26 11.71
C SER A 105 -9.89 8.23 13.24
N GLY A 106 -10.24 7.08 13.82
CA GLY A 106 -10.54 6.89 15.23
C GLY A 106 -11.90 7.46 15.68
N ARG A 107 -12.69 8.06 14.78
CA ARG A 107 -13.94 8.78 15.11
C ARG A 107 -15.17 7.88 15.23
N GLY A 108 -14.98 6.57 15.21
CA GLY A 108 -16.04 5.57 15.32
C GLY A 108 -16.74 5.21 14.00
N ASP A 109 -16.36 5.83 12.88
CA ASP A 109 -16.86 5.51 11.53
C ASP A 109 -15.90 4.62 10.72
N ASP A 110 -14.80 4.19 11.33
CA ASP A 110 -13.81 3.30 10.74
C ASP A 110 -14.42 1.94 10.39
N LYS A 111 -14.24 1.53 9.13
CA LYS A 111 -14.82 0.30 8.59
C LYS A 111 -13.79 -0.81 8.49
N HIS A 112 -14.27 -2.03 8.71
CA HIS A 112 -13.57 -3.23 8.27
C HIS A 112 -13.61 -3.34 6.75
N VAL A 113 -12.43 -3.41 6.16
CA VAL A 113 -12.22 -3.43 4.70
C VAL A 113 -11.28 -4.55 4.28
N TRP A 114 -10.64 -5.24 5.24
CA TRP A 114 -9.78 -6.40 4.97
C TRP A 114 -10.59 -7.69 5.02
N HIS A 115 -11.36 -7.95 3.97
CA HIS A 115 -12.17 -9.19 3.90
C HIS A 115 -11.47 -10.31 3.13
N VAL A 116 -10.82 -9.96 2.02
CA VAL A 116 -10.20 -10.92 1.12
C VAL A 116 -8.85 -10.40 0.64
N LEU A 117 -7.86 -11.28 0.68
CA LEU A 117 -6.54 -11.12 0.09
C LEU A 117 -6.58 -11.61 -1.36
N GLN A 118 -6.17 -10.75 -2.28
CA GLN A 118 -5.93 -11.07 -3.68
C GLN A 118 -4.42 -11.18 -3.92
N GLU A 119 -3.97 -12.36 -4.34
CA GLU A 119 -2.55 -12.67 -4.58
C GLU A 119 -2.37 -13.17 -6.01
N LEU A 120 -1.19 -12.91 -6.56
CA LEU A 120 -0.69 -13.56 -7.76
C LEU A 120 0.36 -14.61 -7.36
N PRO A 121 0.51 -15.70 -8.12
CA PRO A 121 1.49 -16.74 -7.83
C PRO A 121 2.92 -16.19 -7.87
N ILE A 122 3.82 -16.93 -7.21
CA ILE A 122 5.26 -16.72 -7.31
C ILE A 122 5.69 -17.20 -8.70
N GLY A 123 6.42 -16.37 -9.44
CA GLY A 123 6.88 -16.71 -10.79
C GLY A 123 7.05 -15.49 -11.69
N ASP A 124 7.32 -15.76 -12.97
CA ASP A 124 7.66 -14.72 -13.93
C ASP A 124 6.50 -13.75 -14.19
N SER A 125 6.73 -12.47 -13.87
CA SER A 125 5.70 -11.44 -13.83
C SER A 125 5.09 -11.11 -15.21
N GLU A 126 5.72 -11.52 -16.31
CA GLU A 126 5.26 -11.16 -17.67
C GLU A 126 3.91 -11.79 -18.06
N LEU A 127 3.58 -12.95 -17.48
CA LEU A 127 2.31 -13.65 -17.72
C LEU A 127 1.20 -13.21 -16.77
N PHE A 128 1.54 -12.42 -15.74
CA PHE A 128 0.59 -12.05 -14.71
C PHE A 128 -0.32 -10.91 -15.15
N PRO A 129 -1.59 -10.90 -14.70
CA PRO A 129 -2.44 -9.75 -14.92
C PRO A 129 -1.82 -8.51 -14.32
N ARG A 130 -1.82 -7.42 -15.08
CA ARG A 130 -1.46 -6.11 -14.55
C ARG A 130 -2.43 -5.73 -13.44
N ILE A 131 -1.87 -5.39 -12.28
CA ILE A 131 -2.62 -4.73 -11.22
C ILE A 131 -3.06 -3.36 -11.74
N GLN A 132 -4.36 -3.06 -11.62
CA GLN A 132 -4.95 -1.83 -12.13
C GLN A 132 -5.44 -0.96 -10.97
N SER A 133 -5.30 0.35 -11.10
CA SER A 133 -6.10 1.31 -10.35
C SER A 133 -7.38 1.64 -11.13
N PHE A 134 -8.52 1.69 -10.45
CA PHE A 134 -9.80 2.05 -11.06
C PHE A 134 -10.76 2.68 -10.04
N ASN A 135 -11.67 3.51 -10.54
CA ASN A 135 -12.75 4.07 -9.73
C ASN A 135 -13.81 2.99 -9.41
N GLY A 136 -14.07 2.78 -8.12
CA GLY A 136 -15.01 1.81 -7.59
C GLY A 136 -16.31 2.40 -7.03
N GLU A 137 -16.54 3.71 -7.14
CA GLU A 137 -17.58 4.47 -6.44
C GLU A 137 -18.97 3.84 -6.60
N LYS A 138 -19.35 3.50 -7.83
CA LYS A 138 -20.66 2.90 -8.13
C LYS A 138 -20.93 1.55 -7.48
N ILE A 139 -19.91 0.81 -7.06
CA ILE A 139 -20.03 -0.57 -6.56
C ILE A 139 -19.62 -0.67 -5.08
N PHE A 140 -18.58 0.08 -4.70
CA PHE A 140 -17.94 -0.01 -3.40
C PHE A 140 -18.02 1.29 -2.60
N ASN A 141 -18.51 2.38 -3.20
CA ASN A 141 -18.43 3.73 -2.64
C ASN A 141 -16.98 4.19 -2.37
N GLU A 142 -16.03 3.70 -3.20
CA GLU A 142 -14.60 4.02 -3.10
C GLU A 142 -14.09 4.59 -4.41
N THR A 143 -13.46 5.77 -4.37
CA THR A 143 -12.98 6.47 -5.57
C THR A 143 -11.72 5.85 -6.16
N SER A 144 -10.99 5.04 -5.39
CA SER A 144 -9.77 4.36 -5.83
C SER A 144 -9.69 2.93 -5.28
N CYS A 145 -9.73 1.97 -6.20
CA CYS A 145 -9.53 0.56 -5.95
C CYS A 145 -8.31 0.06 -6.73
N PHE A 146 -7.61 -0.91 -6.17
CA PHE A 146 -6.45 -1.55 -6.76
C PHE A 146 -6.68 -3.05 -6.92
N GLY A 147 -6.02 -3.68 -7.89
CA GLY A 147 -6.04 -5.12 -8.10
C GLY A 147 -6.63 -5.55 -9.44
N VAL A 148 -6.84 -6.86 -9.59
CA VAL A 148 -7.55 -7.48 -10.70
C VAL A 148 -9.04 -7.43 -10.42
N LYS A 149 -9.70 -6.42 -11.00
CA LYS A 149 -11.12 -6.13 -10.81
C LYS A 149 -12.06 -7.33 -11.04
N ARG A 150 -11.82 -8.10 -12.11
CA ARG A 150 -12.61 -9.28 -12.51
C ARG A 150 -11.84 -10.55 -12.22
N PHE A 151 -11.67 -10.85 -10.93
CA PHE A 151 -10.77 -11.89 -10.45
C PHE A 151 -11.13 -13.31 -10.95
N GLU A 152 -12.42 -13.67 -11.05
CA GLU A 152 -12.82 -15.02 -11.50
C GLU A 152 -12.49 -15.32 -12.96
N MET A 153 -12.33 -14.28 -13.79
CA MET A 153 -11.97 -14.46 -15.19
C MET A 153 -10.45 -14.68 -15.37
N ASN A 154 -9.68 -14.64 -14.29
CA ASN A 154 -8.23 -14.77 -14.36
C ASN A 154 -7.75 -15.97 -13.52
N PRO A 155 -7.27 -17.05 -14.16
CA PRO A 155 -6.86 -18.27 -13.45
C PRO A 155 -5.61 -18.08 -12.58
N HIS A 156 -4.86 -17.00 -12.78
CA HIS A 156 -3.66 -16.67 -12.00
C HIS A 156 -3.99 -15.89 -10.74
N VAL A 157 -5.24 -15.50 -10.51
CA VAL A 157 -5.62 -14.75 -9.31
C VAL A 157 -6.07 -15.72 -8.22
N ARG A 158 -5.38 -15.68 -7.08
CA ARG A 158 -5.77 -16.42 -5.88
C ARG A 158 -6.47 -15.47 -4.92
N MET A 159 -7.64 -15.87 -4.45
CA MET A 159 -8.41 -15.13 -3.45
C MET A 159 -8.44 -15.93 -2.15
N ARG A 160 -7.96 -15.35 -1.04
CA ARG A 160 -7.96 -15.99 0.28
C ARG A 160 -8.72 -15.10 1.25
N ALA A 161 -9.71 -15.67 1.95
CA ALA A 161 -10.44 -14.92 2.97
C ALA A 161 -9.50 -14.57 4.13
N VAL A 162 -9.64 -13.37 4.71
CA VAL A 162 -8.72 -12.87 5.74
C VAL A 162 -8.74 -13.73 7.00
N ASN A 163 -9.90 -14.29 7.35
CA ASN A 163 -10.02 -15.26 8.44
C ASN A 163 -9.28 -16.60 8.21
N LYS A 164 -8.75 -16.83 7.00
CA LYS A 164 -7.89 -17.98 6.68
C LYS A 164 -6.41 -17.60 6.61
N LEU A 165 -6.03 -16.40 7.06
CA LEU A 165 -4.63 -15.99 7.12
C LEU A 165 -3.93 -16.39 8.42
N GLY A 166 -4.69 -16.86 9.42
CA GLY A 166 -4.23 -17.07 10.79
C GLY A 166 -4.95 -16.09 11.73
N ASP A 167 -5.12 -16.48 12.99
CA ASP A 167 -5.94 -15.73 13.95
C ASP A 167 -5.40 -14.31 14.20
N ASP A 168 -4.08 -14.16 14.30
CA ASP A 168 -3.43 -12.86 14.51
C ASP A 168 -3.70 -11.89 13.35
N LEU A 169 -3.50 -12.34 12.10
CA LEU A 169 -3.75 -11.52 10.92
C LEU A 169 -5.24 -11.24 10.70
N ALA A 170 -6.10 -12.18 11.08
CA ALA A 170 -7.54 -12.01 11.00
C ALA A 170 -8.06 -10.96 12.00
N ALA A 171 -7.45 -10.88 13.18
CA ALA A 171 -7.82 -9.91 14.22
C ALA A 171 -7.15 -8.54 14.05
N LEU A 172 -6.09 -8.44 13.24
CA LEU A 172 -5.24 -7.26 13.12
C LEU A 172 -6.04 -5.98 12.79
N GLU A 173 -7.03 -6.05 11.91
CA GLU A 173 -7.82 -4.86 11.55
C GLU A 173 -8.58 -4.29 12.75
N SER A 174 -9.18 -5.17 13.55
CA SER A 174 -9.93 -4.79 14.74
C SER A 174 -9.02 -4.14 15.78
N VAL A 175 -7.83 -4.70 15.97
CA VAL A 175 -6.82 -4.14 16.88
C VAL A 175 -6.39 -2.74 16.42
N LEU A 176 -6.17 -2.54 15.12
CA LEU A 176 -5.77 -1.24 14.58
C LEU A 176 -6.88 -0.19 14.68
N ILE A 177 -8.15 -0.57 14.46
CA ILE A 177 -9.30 0.32 14.65
C ILE A 177 -9.41 0.76 16.12
N GLU A 178 -9.22 -0.19 17.05
CA GLU A 178 -9.22 0.10 18.48
C GLU A 178 -8.08 1.06 18.86
N TYR A 179 -6.87 0.85 18.36
CA TYR A 179 -5.76 1.78 18.57
C TYR A 179 -6.00 3.16 17.96
N ALA A 180 -6.61 3.23 16.77
CA ALA A 180 -6.97 4.51 16.16
C ALA A 180 -7.98 5.28 17.03
N ARG A 181 -8.96 4.57 17.61
CA ARG A 181 -9.93 5.14 18.54
C ARG A 181 -9.26 5.65 19.82
N GLN A 182 -8.42 4.83 20.45
CA GLN A 182 -7.67 5.23 21.64
C GLN A 182 -6.80 6.47 21.38
N ALA A 183 -6.11 6.52 20.23
CA ALA A 183 -5.33 7.68 19.83
C ALA A 183 -6.20 8.93 19.63
N TYR A 184 -7.38 8.78 19.04
CA TYR A 184 -8.33 9.88 18.88
C TYR A 184 -8.81 10.42 20.25
N GLU A 185 -9.17 9.53 21.18
CA GLU A 185 -9.60 9.91 22.53
C GLU A 185 -8.50 10.66 23.30
N LEU A 186 -7.24 10.19 23.21
CA LEU A 186 -6.10 10.87 23.82
C LEU A 186 -5.90 12.28 23.27
N LEU A 187 -5.95 12.44 21.94
CA LEU A 187 -5.79 13.74 21.30
C LEU A 187 -6.91 14.73 21.64
N GLN A 188 -8.14 14.25 21.85
CA GLN A 188 -9.25 15.09 22.29
C GLN A 188 -9.16 15.45 23.78
N GLY A 189 -8.71 14.53 24.62
CA GLY A 189 -8.47 14.78 26.05
C GLY A 189 -7.39 15.84 26.29
N GLU A 190 -6.33 15.85 25.49
CA GLU A 190 -5.28 16.89 25.54
C GLU A 190 -5.82 18.28 25.15
N THR A 191 -6.82 18.36 24.28
CA THR A 191 -7.42 19.65 23.88
C THR A 191 -8.38 20.24 24.92
N SER A 192 -8.88 19.46 25.88
CA SER A 192 -9.75 19.96 26.96
C SER A 192 -9.01 20.55 28.16
N ASP A 193 -7.70 20.30 28.26
CA ASP A 193 -6.85 20.74 29.37
C ASP A 193 -5.98 21.97 29.05
N LEU A 194 -6.21 22.63 27.90
CA LEU A 194 -5.58 23.91 27.57
C LEU A 194 -6.49 25.08 28.03
N PRO A 195 -6.03 25.94 28.96
CA PRO A 195 -6.82 27.06 29.50
C PRO A 195 -7.09 28.17 28.49
#